data_AF-X1AK03-F1
#
_entry.id   AF-X1AK03-F1
#
_cell.length_a   1.000
_cell.length_b   1.000
_cell.length_c   1.000
_cell.angle_alpha   90.00
_cell.angle_beta   90.00
_cell.angle_gamma   90.00
#
_symmetry.space_group_name_H-M   'P 1'
#
loop_
_entity.id
_entity.type
_entity.pdbx_description
1 polymer ?
#
loop_
_entity_poly.entity_id
_entity_poly.type
_entity_poly.pdbx_seq_one_letter_code
_entity_poly.pdbx_strand_id
1 'polypeptide(L)'
;MGKIKIAIAGVGNCVSSLIQGIHYYQDKNRKDAIGLMHYEMNGYKPGDIEVVAAFDVDQRKVGHDVHAAIFAKPNCTTVFFPELPPSQVTVRMGKILDGVAGHMKDYPDDQTFIFSDEPEPTAAQIIKVLKESGAQILTNYLPVGSEEATRFYANCALEAGVAFVNNIPVFIASDAAWAKRFAD
;
A
#
# COMPACT_ATOMS: atom_id res chain seq x y z
N MET A 1 -12.80 -14.57 -14.44
CA MET A 1 -11.60 -13.70 -14.54
C MET A 1 -10.83 -13.81 -13.23
N GLY A 2 -9.51 -13.60 -13.26
CA GLY A 2 -8.69 -13.60 -12.05
C GLY A 2 -8.86 -12.32 -11.22
N LYS A 3 -8.31 -12.31 -10.02
CA LYS A 3 -8.19 -11.11 -9.17
C LYS A 3 -7.04 -10.21 -9.65
N ILE A 4 -7.13 -8.92 -9.37
CA ILE A 4 -6.03 -7.95 -9.51
C ILE A 4 -5.24 -7.97 -8.20
N LYS A 5 -4.00 -8.44 -8.28
CA LYS A 5 -3.14 -8.62 -7.10
C LYS A 5 -2.31 -7.38 -6.84
N ILE A 6 -2.54 -6.73 -5.71
CA ILE A 6 -1.81 -5.52 -5.30
C ILE A 6 -0.89 -5.78 -4.11
N ALA A 7 0.27 -5.16 -4.13
CA ALA A 7 1.14 -4.96 -3.00
C ALA A 7 1.00 -3.51 -2.50
N ILE A 8 1.25 -3.28 -1.21
CA ILE A 8 1.09 -1.98 -0.55
C ILE A 8 2.40 -1.57 0.13
N ALA A 9 2.88 -0.35 -0.14
CA ALA A 9 3.91 0.31 0.66
C ALA A 9 3.26 1.44 1.49
N GLY A 10 3.23 1.27 2.81
CA GLY A 10 2.59 2.17 3.78
C GLY A 10 1.12 1.84 4.03
N VAL A 11 0.80 1.28 5.19
CA VAL A 11 -0.56 0.84 5.58
C VAL A 11 -1.26 1.94 6.39
N GLY A 12 -1.38 3.12 5.78
CA GLY A 12 -1.97 4.32 6.39
C GLY A 12 -3.50 4.42 6.26
N ASN A 13 -4.03 5.61 6.55
CA ASN A 13 -5.46 5.94 6.39
C ASN A 13 -5.98 5.68 4.97
N CYS A 14 -5.22 6.03 3.93
CA CYS A 14 -5.61 5.78 2.54
C CYS A 14 -5.80 4.29 2.26
N VAL A 15 -4.92 3.44 2.79
CA VAL A 15 -5.01 1.99 2.66
C VAL A 15 -6.17 1.43 3.46
N SER A 16 -6.44 1.99 4.65
CA SER A 16 -7.62 1.63 5.42
C SER A 16 -8.91 1.89 4.65
N SER A 17 -9.05 3.08 4.04
CA SER A 17 -10.20 3.39 3.18
C SER A 17 -10.24 2.53 1.91
N LEU A 18 -9.09 2.20 1.31
CA LEU A 18 -9.01 1.34 0.12
C LEU A 18 -9.52 -0.08 0.43
N ILE A 19 -8.99 -0.73 1.47
CA ILE A 19 -9.37 -2.10 1.82
C ILE A 19 -10.83 -2.16 2.26
N GLN A 20 -11.28 -1.23 3.10
CA GLN A 20 -12.70 -1.12 3.45
C GLN A 20 -13.57 -0.92 2.19
N GLY A 21 -13.12 -0.11 1.24
CA GLY A 21 -13.80 0.14 -0.04
C GLY A 21 -13.91 -1.10 -0.92
N ILE A 22 -12.82 -1.88 -1.06
CA ILE A 22 -12.81 -3.13 -1.83
C ILE A 22 -13.94 -4.05 -1.36
N HIS A 23 -14.10 -4.22 -0.05
CA HIS A 23 -15.16 -5.05 0.53
C HIS A 23 -16.54 -4.37 0.48
N TYR A 24 -16.62 -3.09 0.82
CA TYR A 24 -17.88 -2.35 0.82
C TYR A 24 -18.59 -2.36 -0.55
N TYR A 25 -17.84 -2.32 -1.66
CA TYR A 25 -18.40 -2.32 -3.00
C TYR A 25 -18.62 -3.72 -3.62
N GLN A 26 -18.24 -4.81 -2.94
CA GLN A 26 -18.40 -6.19 -3.45
C GLN A 26 -19.86 -6.52 -3.78
N ASP A 27 -20.80 -6.11 -2.90
CA ASP A 27 -22.22 -6.40 -3.05
C ASP A 27 -23.04 -5.23 -3.63
N LYS A 28 -22.36 -4.16 -4.08
CA LYS A 28 -23.01 -2.99 -4.67
C LYS A 28 -23.15 -3.13 -6.17
N ASN A 29 -24.01 -2.32 -6.77
CA ASN A 29 -24.11 -2.20 -8.23
C ASN A 29 -23.71 -0.79 -8.68
N ARG A 30 -23.62 -0.60 -10.01
CA ARG A 30 -23.22 0.67 -10.63
C ARG A 30 -24.02 1.89 -10.14
N LYS A 31 -25.32 1.75 -9.85
CA LYS A 31 -26.18 2.88 -9.44
C LYS A 31 -25.86 3.35 -8.02
N ASP A 32 -25.31 2.46 -7.19
CA ASP A 32 -24.99 2.72 -5.79
C ASP A 32 -23.50 3.03 -5.58
N ALA A 33 -22.72 3.04 -6.66
CA ALA A 33 -21.28 3.26 -6.64
C ALA A 33 -20.96 4.76 -6.69
N ILE A 34 -20.73 5.36 -5.52
CA ILE A 34 -20.29 6.75 -5.39
C ILE A 34 -18.76 6.80 -5.45
N GLY A 35 -18.19 7.77 -6.18
CA GLY A 35 -16.74 8.01 -6.24
C GLY A 35 -15.97 7.16 -7.27
N LEU A 36 -16.65 6.26 -7.99
CA LEU A 36 -16.08 5.47 -9.07
C LEU A 36 -16.62 5.97 -10.42
N MET A 37 -15.75 6.44 -11.32
CA MET A 37 -16.16 6.83 -12.67
C MET A 37 -16.78 5.65 -13.43
N HIS A 38 -16.21 4.47 -13.24
CA HIS A 38 -16.69 3.20 -13.78
C HIS A 38 -16.75 2.17 -12.67
N TYR A 39 -17.92 1.59 -12.44
CA TYR A 39 -18.06 0.46 -11.51
C TYR A 39 -17.38 -0.80 -12.04
N GLU A 40 -17.26 -0.94 -13.36
CA GLU A 40 -16.56 -2.06 -13.98
C GLU A 40 -15.64 -1.53 -15.07
N MET A 41 -14.40 -2.00 -15.08
CA MET A 41 -13.40 -1.62 -16.08
C MET A 41 -12.76 -2.88 -16.66
N ASN A 42 -12.95 -3.10 -17.95
CA ASN A 42 -12.46 -4.29 -18.66
C ASN A 42 -12.83 -5.61 -17.95
N GLY A 43 -14.05 -5.70 -17.41
CA GLY A 43 -14.57 -6.87 -16.69
C GLY A 43 -14.16 -6.96 -15.22
N TYR A 44 -13.30 -6.08 -14.70
CA TYR A 44 -12.92 -6.04 -13.29
C TYR A 44 -13.81 -5.09 -12.49
N LYS A 45 -14.26 -5.55 -11.33
CA LYS A 45 -15.04 -4.77 -10.35
C LYS A 45 -14.14 -4.38 -9.16
N PRO A 46 -14.55 -3.43 -8.30
CA PRO A 46 -13.77 -3.03 -7.13
C PRO A 46 -13.43 -4.22 -6.22
N GLY A 47 -14.38 -5.13 -6.04
CA GLY A 47 -14.19 -6.35 -5.25
C GLY A 47 -13.23 -7.38 -5.86
N ASP A 48 -12.72 -7.14 -7.07
CA ASP A 48 -11.74 -8.00 -7.72
C ASP A 48 -10.29 -7.63 -7.40
N ILE A 49 -10.07 -6.59 -6.60
CA ILE A 49 -8.76 -6.25 -6.07
C ILE A 49 -8.47 -7.12 -4.84
N GLU A 50 -7.28 -7.70 -4.79
CA GLU A 50 -6.80 -8.53 -3.69
C GLU A 50 -5.44 -8.01 -3.23
N VAL A 51 -5.27 -7.79 -1.93
CA VAL A 51 -3.96 -7.48 -1.34
C VAL A 51 -3.19 -8.79 -1.17
N VAL A 52 -1.97 -8.86 -1.68
CA VAL A 52 -1.11 -10.06 -1.61
C VAL A 52 0.21 -9.83 -0.88
N ALA A 53 0.57 -8.57 -0.64
CA ALA A 53 1.72 -8.18 0.17
C ALA A 53 1.51 -6.77 0.73
N ALA A 54 2.03 -6.51 1.93
CA ALA A 54 1.99 -5.19 2.53
C ALA A 54 3.28 -4.91 3.31
N PHE A 55 3.74 -3.66 3.27
CA PHE A 55 4.91 -3.18 3.99
C PHE A 55 4.54 -1.96 4.82
N ASP A 56 4.99 -1.92 6.07
CA ASP A 56 4.92 -0.76 6.95
C ASP A 56 6.16 -0.75 7.87
N VAL A 57 6.34 0.32 8.63
CA VAL A 57 7.46 0.48 9.56
C VAL A 57 6.97 0.53 11.01
N ASP A 58 5.66 0.66 11.22
CA ASP A 58 5.06 0.77 12.55
C ASP A 58 4.89 -0.61 13.21
N GLN A 59 5.39 -0.76 14.43
CA GLN A 59 5.34 -2.01 15.21
C GLN A 59 3.91 -2.50 15.48
N ARG A 60 2.92 -1.59 15.48
CA ARG A 60 1.51 -1.95 15.68
C ARG A 60 0.90 -2.60 14.44
N LYS A 61 1.61 -2.55 13.30
CA LYS A 61 1.17 -3.06 12.01
C LYS A 61 2.05 -4.21 11.56
N VAL A 62 3.38 -4.05 11.61
CA VAL A 62 4.34 -5.10 11.27
C VAL A 62 4.05 -6.37 12.07
N GLY A 63 4.07 -7.53 11.40
CA GLY A 63 3.77 -8.83 11.99
C GLY A 63 2.27 -9.16 12.14
N HIS A 64 1.37 -8.22 11.83
CA HIS A 64 -0.07 -8.41 11.93
C HIS A 64 -0.73 -8.63 10.57
N ASP A 65 -1.90 -9.26 10.54
CA ASP A 65 -2.72 -9.40 9.34
C ASP A 65 -3.12 -8.00 8.82
N VAL A 66 -3.02 -7.76 7.50
CA VAL A 66 -3.26 -6.43 6.93
C VAL A 66 -4.68 -5.93 7.18
N HIS A 67 -5.70 -6.80 7.23
CA HIS A 67 -7.08 -6.41 7.55
C HIS A 67 -7.27 -6.00 9.02
N ALA A 68 -6.41 -6.46 9.92
CA ALA A 68 -6.37 -5.95 11.29
C ALA A 68 -5.52 -4.66 11.38
N ALA A 69 -4.37 -4.63 10.70
CA ALA A 69 -3.41 -3.54 10.75
C ALA A 69 -3.97 -2.20 10.26
N ILE A 70 -4.92 -2.21 9.31
CA ILE A 70 -5.53 -0.96 8.83
C ILE A 70 -6.31 -0.19 9.90
N PHE A 71 -6.71 -0.85 10.99
CA PHE A 71 -7.42 -0.23 12.12
C PHE A 71 -6.48 0.14 13.27
N ALA A 72 -5.20 -0.26 13.20
CA ALA A 72 -4.21 0.10 14.19
C ALA A 72 -3.88 1.61 14.12
N LYS A 73 -3.66 2.21 15.28
CA LYS A 73 -3.15 3.58 15.38
C LYS A 73 -1.81 3.72 14.60
N PRO A 74 -1.51 4.88 14.00
CA PRO A 74 -2.24 6.14 14.12
C PRO A 74 -3.37 6.30 13.09
N ASN A 75 -3.78 5.22 12.39
CA ASN A 75 -4.92 5.31 11.49
C ASN A 75 -6.17 5.75 12.25
N CYS A 76 -6.94 6.64 11.63
CA CYS A 76 -8.09 7.33 12.22
C CYS A 76 -9.15 7.71 11.19
N THR A 77 -9.07 7.16 9.96
CA THR A 77 -10.12 7.35 8.95
C THR A 77 -11.44 6.76 9.43
N THR A 78 -12.56 7.22 8.85
CA THR A 78 -13.89 6.69 9.14
C THR A 78 -13.92 5.18 8.92
N VAL A 79 -14.44 4.44 9.90
CA VAL A 79 -14.72 3.01 9.76
C VAL A 79 -16.13 2.84 9.21
N PHE A 80 -16.22 2.44 7.94
CA PHE A 80 -17.49 2.19 7.23
C PHE A 80 -17.65 0.72 6.82
N PHE A 81 -16.61 -0.10 6.99
CA PHE A 81 -16.67 -1.55 6.83
C PHE A 81 -15.82 -2.23 7.93
N PRO A 82 -16.38 -2.44 9.15
CA PRO A 82 -15.60 -2.86 10.32
C PRO A 82 -15.24 -4.35 10.33
N GLU A 83 -16.08 -5.20 9.75
CA GLU A 83 -15.94 -6.66 9.83
C GLU A 83 -15.24 -7.19 8.57
N LEU A 84 -13.91 -7.17 8.58
CA LEU A 84 -13.10 -7.77 7.53
C LEU A 84 -12.73 -9.22 7.89
N PRO A 85 -12.89 -10.19 6.97
CA PRO A 85 -12.35 -11.53 7.18
C PRO A 85 -10.82 -11.48 7.22
N PRO A 86 -10.13 -12.42 7.88
CA PRO A 86 -8.66 -12.48 7.83
C PRO A 86 -8.14 -12.53 6.39
N SER A 87 -7.16 -11.69 6.07
CA SER A 87 -6.56 -11.65 4.72
C SER A 87 -5.56 -12.77 4.50
N GLN A 88 -4.96 -13.30 5.58
CA GLN A 88 -3.79 -14.18 5.55
C GLN A 88 -2.52 -13.48 5.01
N VAL A 89 -2.54 -12.14 4.89
CA VAL A 89 -1.40 -11.34 4.46
C VAL A 89 -0.84 -10.59 5.65
N THR A 90 0.31 -11.03 6.12
CA THR A 90 1.05 -10.35 7.19
C THR A 90 1.75 -9.10 6.65
N VAL A 91 1.59 -7.97 7.34
CA VAL A 91 2.35 -6.75 7.07
C VAL A 91 3.81 -7.00 7.44
N ARG A 92 4.71 -6.79 6.47
CA ARG A 92 6.15 -7.01 6.62
C ARG A 92 6.85 -5.70 6.94
N MET A 93 8.02 -5.78 7.57
CA MET A 93 8.87 -4.61 7.76
C MET A 93 9.26 -4.02 6.40
N GLY A 94 9.12 -2.70 6.26
CA GLY A 94 9.51 -1.94 5.09
C GLY A 94 10.87 -1.23 5.24
N LYS A 95 11.40 -0.72 4.13
CA LYS A 95 12.56 0.18 4.13
C LYS A 95 12.12 1.59 4.57
N ILE A 96 12.81 2.18 5.55
CA ILE A 96 12.44 3.49 6.14
C ILE A 96 12.92 4.65 5.24
N LEU A 97 14.24 4.76 5.02
CA LEU A 97 14.87 5.89 4.31
C LEU A 97 14.37 7.26 4.83
N ASP A 98 13.97 8.16 3.95
CA ASP A 98 13.36 9.46 4.26
C ASP A 98 11.84 9.37 4.51
N GLY A 99 11.31 8.15 4.71
CA GLY A 99 9.89 7.86 4.90
C GLY A 99 9.28 8.40 6.18
N VAL A 100 10.08 8.79 7.17
CA VAL A 100 9.62 9.34 8.44
C VAL A 100 10.38 10.62 8.77
N ALA A 101 9.65 11.73 8.86
CA ALA A 101 10.24 13.04 9.14
C ALA A 101 10.66 13.14 10.62
N GLY A 102 11.78 13.82 10.87
CA GLY A 102 12.34 13.92 12.23
C GLY A 102 11.37 14.48 13.28
N HIS A 103 10.56 15.48 12.91
CA HIS A 103 9.59 16.12 13.80
C HIS A 103 8.44 15.21 14.24
N MET A 104 8.22 14.08 13.55
CA MET A 104 7.15 13.15 13.94
C MET A 104 7.43 12.52 15.32
N LYS A 105 8.69 12.47 15.76
CA LYS A 105 9.08 11.95 17.08
C LYS A 105 8.56 12.79 18.25
N ASP A 106 8.14 14.03 18.00
CA ASP A 106 7.67 14.95 19.03
C ASP A 106 6.15 14.83 19.27
N TYR A 107 5.46 13.97 18.51
CA TYR A 107 4.02 13.74 18.62
C TYR A 107 3.71 12.57 19.57
N PRO A 108 2.51 12.54 20.19
CA PRO A 108 2.09 11.40 20.99
C PRO A 108 2.09 10.10 20.19
N ASP A 109 2.38 8.98 20.86
CA ASP A 109 2.46 7.64 20.29
C ASP A 109 1.24 7.27 19.42
N ASP A 110 0.04 7.74 19.77
CA ASP A 110 -1.20 7.46 19.04
C ASP A 110 -1.38 8.25 17.74
N GLN A 111 -0.49 9.21 17.47
CA GLN A 111 -0.49 10.14 16.34
C GLN A 111 0.80 10.12 15.52
N THR A 112 1.76 9.26 15.88
CA THR A 112 3.05 9.12 15.19
C THR A 112 3.37 7.67 14.87
N PHE A 113 4.50 7.44 14.21
CA PHE A 113 5.07 6.12 13.98
C PHE A 113 5.76 5.62 15.25
N ILE A 114 5.43 4.39 15.65
CA ILE A 114 6.25 3.67 16.63
C ILE A 114 7.00 2.60 15.86
N PHE A 115 8.32 2.76 15.71
CA PHE A 115 9.11 1.90 14.84
C PHE A 115 9.13 0.45 15.33
N SER A 116 9.00 -0.49 14.39
CA SER A 116 9.27 -1.90 14.62
C SER A 116 10.77 -2.14 14.81
N ASP A 117 11.10 -3.07 15.71
CA ASP A 117 12.48 -3.54 15.94
C ASP A 117 12.91 -4.59 14.90
N GLU A 118 12.02 -5.00 13.99
CA GLU A 118 12.34 -5.88 12.88
C GLU A 118 13.38 -5.25 11.93
N PRO A 119 14.34 -6.03 11.39
CA PRO A 119 15.38 -5.49 10.55
C PRO A 119 14.80 -4.95 9.23
N GLU A 120 15.28 -3.77 8.82
CA GLU A 120 14.93 -3.21 7.51
C GLU A 120 15.35 -4.15 6.37
N PRO A 121 14.46 -4.43 5.40
CA PRO A 121 14.79 -5.29 4.27
C PRO A 121 15.72 -4.59 3.28
N THR A 122 16.52 -5.38 2.59
CA THR A 122 17.23 -4.98 1.37
C THR A 122 16.26 -4.87 0.18
N ALA A 123 16.67 -4.17 -0.88
CA ALA A 123 15.92 -4.14 -2.14
C ALA A 123 15.62 -5.55 -2.67
N ALA A 124 16.62 -6.44 -2.65
CA ALA A 124 16.48 -7.82 -3.09
C ALA A 124 15.40 -8.60 -2.32
N GLN A 125 15.26 -8.36 -1.01
CA GLN A 125 14.20 -8.96 -0.20
C GLN A 125 12.81 -8.42 -0.55
N ILE A 126 12.67 -7.11 -0.78
CA ILE A 126 11.40 -6.52 -1.24
C ILE A 126 11.02 -7.09 -2.62
N ILE A 127 11.95 -7.08 -3.58
CA ILE A 127 11.75 -7.63 -4.92
C ILE A 127 11.33 -9.10 -4.86
N LYS A 128 11.99 -9.89 -4.00
CA LYS A 128 11.63 -11.30 -3.78
C LYS A 128 10.19 -11.46 -3.31
N VAL A 129 9.76 -10.67 -2.32
CA VAL A 129 8.36 -10.70 -1.81
C VAL A 129 7.37 -10.33 -2.90
N LEU A 130 7.65 -9.30 -3.70
CA LEU A 130 6.78 -8.89 -4.81
C LEU A 130 6.61 -10.03 -5.83
N LYS A 131 7.69 -10.72 -6.18
CA LYS A 131 7.66 -11.88 -7.09
C LYS A 131 6.93 -13.08 -6.48
N GLU A 132 7.26 -13.45 -5.25
CA GLU A 132 6.69 -14.64 -4.58
C GLU A 132 5.20 -14.50 -4.26
N SER A 133 4.74 -13.28 -3.92
CA SER A 133 3.31 -13.00 -3.72
C SER A 133 2.50 -12.99 -5.03
N GLY A 134 3.17 -12.91 -6.18
CA GLY A 134 2.52 -12.73 -7.47
C GLY A 134 1.84 -11.36 -7.61
N ALA A 135 2.37 -10.34 -6.92
CA ALA A 135 1.87 -8.97 -7.04
C ALA A 135 1.97 -8.50 -8.50
N GLN A 136 0.92 -7.86 -8.98
CA GLN A 136 0.85 -7.28 -10.32
C GLN A 136 1.04 -5.76 -10.28
N ILE A 137 0.66 -5.14 -9.15
CA ILE A 137 0.75 -3.70 -8.94
C ILE A 137 1.31 -3.44 -7.54
N LEU A 138 2.30 -2.56 -7.40
CA LEU A 138 2.71 -1.98 -6.12
C LEU A 138 2.10 -0.58 -5.98
N THR A 139 1.34 -0.37 -4.92
CA THR A 139 0.74 0.93 -4.57
C THR A 139 1.57 1.63 -3.51
N ASN A 140 1.92 2.90 -3.75
CA ASN A 140 2.78 3.69 -2.87
C ASN A 140 1.98 4.71 -2.08
N TYR A 141 1.77 4.42 -0.79
CA TYR A 141 1.10 5.27 0.19
C TYR A 141 2.04 5.70 1.33
N LEU A 142 3.33 5.85 1.03
CA LEU A 142 4.29 6.42 1.97
C LEU A 142 3.93 7.87 2.34
N PRO A 143 4.50 8.44 3.40
CA PRO A 143 4.27 9.85 3.74
C PRO A 143 4.73 10.83 2.64
N VAL A 144 4.08 11.99 2.57
CA VAL A 144 4.50 13.07 1.66
C VAL A 144 5.92 13.53 2.02
N GLY A 145 6.77 13.70 1.01
CA GLY A 145 8.19 14.08 1.18
C GLY A 145 9.17 12.91 1.16
N SER A 146 8.68 11.67 1.13
CA SER A 146 9.51 10.45 1.09
C SER A 146 10.08 10.17 -0.32
N GLU A 147 10.99 11.02 -0.80
CA GLU A 147 11.55 10.95 -2.16
C GLU A 147 12.46 9.74 -2.36
N GLU A 148 13.42 9.52 -1.47
CA GLU A 148 14.34 8.39 -1.52
C GLU A 148 13.60 7.06 -1.36
N ALA A 149 12.67 6.98 -0.40
CA ALA A 149 11.85 5.81 -0.18
C ALA A 149 10.95 5.51 -1.39
N THR A 150 10.30 6.52 -1.96
CA THR A 150 9.45 6.32 -3.15
C THR A 150 10.27 5.82 -4.34
N ARG A 151 11.44 6.41 -4.59
CA ARG A 151 12.35 5.95 -5.65
C ARG A 151 12.86 4.53 -5.38
N PHE A 152 13.14 4.18 -4.13
CA PHE A 152 13.52 2.83 -3.74
C PHE A 152 12.42 1.81 -4.08
N TYR A 153 11.17 2.06 -3.69
CA TYR A 153 10.06 1.15 -4.00
C TYR A 153 9.70 1.13 -5.49
N ALA A 154 9.82 2.26 -6.20
CA ALA A 154 9.65 2.32 -7.65
C ALA A 154 10.70 1.45 -8.36
N ASN A 155 11.97 1.49 -7.93
CA ASN A 155 13.01 0.58 -8.41
C ASN A 155 12.68 -0.89 -8.12
N CYS A 156 12.23 -1.20 -6.90
CA CYS A 156 11.85 -2.57 -6.55
C CYS A 156 10.70 -3.09 -7.41
N ALA A 157 9.68 -2.27 -7.68
CA ALA A 157 8.58 -2.63 -8.57
C ALA A 157 9.07 -2.89 -10.00
N LEU A 158 9.90 -1.98 -10.53
CA LEU A 158 10.48 -2.10 -11.85
C LEU A 158 11.29 -3.39 -12.01
N GLU A 159 12.23 -3.67 -11.11
CA GLU A 159 13.06 -4.89 -11.13
C GLU A 159 12.25 -6.17 -10.86
N ALA A 160 11.09 -6.04 -10.21
CA ALA A 160 10.15 -7.13 -10.02
C ALA A 160 9.27 -7.41 -11.25
N GLY A 161 9.22 -6.50 -12.23
CA GLY A 161 8.26 -6.57 -13.34
C GLY A 161 6.82 -6.27 -12.90
N VAL A 162 6.67 -5.43 -11.89
CA VAL A 162 5.40 -5.08 -11.24
C VAL A 162 5.03 -3.65 -11.59
N ALA A 163 3.76 -3.40 -11.95
CA ALA A 163 3.30 -2.05 -12.22
C ALA A 163 3.37 -1.18 -10.96
N PHE A 164 3.58 0.12 -11.10
CA PHE A 164 3.72 1.03 -9.95
C PHE A 164 2.65 2.12 -9.98
N VAL A 165 1.88 2.24 -8.90
CA VAL A 165 0.89 3.32 -8.70
C VAL A 165 1.42 4.22 -7.59
N ASN A 166 1.78 5.45 -7.96
CA ASN A 166 2.31 6.42 -7.02
C ASN A 166 1.20 7.33 -6.48
N ASN A 167 0.87 7.22 -5.20
CA ASN A 167 -0.21 7.99 -4.58
C ASN A 167 0.28 9.23 -3.81
N ILE A 168 1.57 9.58 -3.94
CA ILE A 168 2.16 10.76 -3.29
C ILE A 168 2.88 11.66 -4.31
N PRO A 169 3.11 12.96 -3.99
CA PRO A 169 3.61 13.95 -4.95
C PRO A 169 5.13 13.88 -5.17
N VAL A 170 5.71 12.67 -5.20
CA VAL A 170 7.09 12.46 -5.66
C VAL A 170 7.07 12.22 -7.16
N PHE A 171 7.92 12.91 -7.91
CA PHE A 171 7.95 12.75 -9.36
C PHE A 171 8.56 11.41 -9.76
N ILE A 172 7.68 10.51 -10.25
CA ILE A 172 8.04 9.23 -10.88
C ILE A 172 7.48 9.22 -12.30
N ALA A 173 6.17 9.06 -12.48
CA ALA A 173 5.56 9.02 -13.82
C ALA A 173 5.71 10.33 -14.61
N SER A 174 5.82 11.46 -13.92
CA SER A 174 6.02 12.79 -14.51
C SER A 174 7.51 13.17 -14.69
N ASP A 175 8.42 12.32 -14.23
CA ASP A 175 9.86 12.47 -14.47
C ASP A 175 10.24 11.67 -15.72
N ALA A 176 10.85 12.32 -16.71
CA ALA A 176 11.13 11.70 -18.00
C ALA A 176 12.10 10.52 -17.90
N ALA A 177 13.06 10.55 -16.96
CA ALA A 177 14.01 9.46 -16.78
C ALA A 177 13.30 8.24 -16.18
N TRP A 178 12.44 8.44 -15.18
CA TRP A 178 11.64 7.36 -14.61
C TRP A 178 10.62 6.80 -15.60
N ALA A 179 9.90 7.66 -16.33
CA ALA A 179 8.95 7.24 -17.35
C ALA A 179 9.63 6.36 -18.41
N LYS A 180 10.83 6.75 -18.88
CA LYS A 180 11.62 5.94 -19.81
C LYS A 180 11.95 4.57 -19.21
N ARG A 181 12.41 4.52 -17.97
CA ARG A 181 12.81 3.27 -17.30
C ARG A 181 11.66 2.27 -17.15
N PHE A 182 10.43 2.74 -16.94
CA PHE A 182 9.24 1.87 -16.88
C PHE A 182 8.69 1.47 -18.26
N ALA A 183 9.07 2.19 -19.33
CA ALA A 183 8.65 1.89 -20.69
C ALA A 183 9.54 0.86 -21.40
N ASP A 184 10.83 0.82 -21.05
CA ASP A 184 11.82 -0.15 -21.56
C ASP A 184 11.68 -1.53 -20.88
#